data_AF-A0A940NR15-F1
#
_entry.id   AF-A0A940NR15-F1
#
_cell.length_a   1.000
_cell.length_b   1.000
_cell.length_c   1.000
_cell.angle_alpha   90.00
_cell.angle_beta   90.00
_cell.angle_gamma   90.00
#
_symmetry.space_group_name_H-M   'P 1'
#
loop_
_entity.id
_entity.type
_entity.pdbx_description
1 polymer ?
#
loop_
_entity_poly.entity_id
_entity_poly.type
_entity_poly.pdbx_seq_one_letter_code
_entity_poly.pdbx_strand_id
1 'polypeptide(L)'
;SYTLRSAENGKYLGSTDGAVTGTADSRVWLLTLAEQGGWQNLDCYYTLQDETANALTVTENGGLALTPLNSGKEQQFKIVCNPDGSYLLTARSTNDQKCLDADGMKLSEKSGSDSQKFVLIPAEKITVREPEVTTTTTVTTTTDTTTETTTGAVTTAAGRLRLGDTDCSGVVDVSDAVLLARYATEDRTASISDQGLRNADCDQNGMPEAGDIVLILRHIAKIDLLPGWE
;
A
#
# COMPACT_ATOMS: atom_id res chain seq x y z
N SER A 1 4.95 9.05 6.39
CA SER A 1 4.40 9.16 7.74
C SER A 1 3.04 9.81 7.68
N TYR A 2 2.19 9.55 8.66
CA TYR A 2 0.80 9.98 8.66
C TYR A 2 0.39 10.45 10.06
N THR A 3 -0.56 11.37 10.12
CA THR A 3 -1.37 11.56 11.33
C THR A 3 -2.68 10.82 11.13
N LEU A 4 -3.24 10.29 12.21
CA LEU A 4 -4.50 9.53 12.16
C LEU A 4 -5.54 10.31 12.93
N ARG A 5 -6.52 10.87 12.23
CA ARG A 5 -7.58 11.70 12.81
C ARG A 5 -8.90 10.95 12.79
N SER A 6 -9.58 10.82 13.93
CA SER A 6 -10.94 10.29 13.98
C SER A 6 -11.86 11.13 13.10
N ALA A 7 -12.61 10.48 12.21
CA ALA A 7 -13.60 11.14 11.36
C ALA A 7 -14.82 11.61 12.16
N GLU A 8 -15.11 10.97 13.30
CA GLU A 8 -16.25 11.30 14.16
C GLU A 8 -15.98 12.54 15.03
N ASN A 9 -14.92 12.49 15.84
CA ASN A 9 -14.68 13.50 16.88
C ASN A 9 -13.48 14.41 16.59
N GLY A 10 -12.77 14.18 15.49
CA GLY A 10 -11.67 15.01 15.03
C GLY A 10 -10.38 14.92 15.87
N LYS A 11 -10.34 14.10 16.93
CA LYS A 11 -9.14 13.87 17.74
C LYS A 11 -8.14 13.00 16.97
N TYR A 12 -6.86 13.20 17.25
CA TYR A 12 -5.79 12.41 16.67
C TYR A 12 -5.43 11.23 17.57
N LEU A 13 -5.10 10.10 16.95
CA LEU A 13 -4.38 9.04 17.63
C LEU A 13 -3.03 9.61 18.11
N GLY A 14 -2.83 9.58 19.41
CA GLY A 14 -1.59 10.04 20.02
C GLY A 14 -1.26 9.26 21.27
N SER A 15 -0.30 9.77 22.00
CA SER A 15 0.08 9.25 23.30
C SER A 15 0.31 10.39 24.28
N THR A 16 -0.01 10.13 25.54
CA THR A 16 0.31 11.00 26.68
C THR A 16 0.95 10.13 27.74
N ASP A 17 2.16 10.47 28.18
CA ASP A 17 2.90 9.72 29.21
C ASP A 17 3.02 8.20 28.91
N GLY A 18 3.18 7.84 27.63
CA GLY A 18 3.29 6.45 27.16
C GLY A 18 1.96 5.70 27.02
N ALA A 19 0.84 6.28 27.46
CA ALA A 19 -0.49 5.73 27.24
C ALA A 19 -1.07 6.21 25.90
N VAL A 20 -1.65 5.28 25.14
CA VAL A 20 -2.34 5.60 23.87
C VAL A 20 -3.64 6.33 24.19
N THR A 21 -3.86 7.48 23.56
CA THR A 21 -5.01 8.34 23.86
C THR A 21 -5.40 9.22 22.67
N GLY A 22 -6.60 9.81 22.76
CA GLY A 22 -7.12 10.74 21.78
C GLY A 22 -6.67 12.14 22.12
N THR A 23 -5.88 12.75 21.25
CA THR A 23 -5.25 14.05 21.47
C THR A 23 -5.83 15.13 20.56
N ALA A 24 -5.82 16.39 21.02
CA ALA A 24 -6.23 17.53 20.17
C ALA A 24 -5.14 17.87 19.15
N ASP A 25 -3.88 17.77 19.57
CA ASP A 25 -2.72 17.98 18.72
C ASP A 25 -2.41 16.73 17.90
N SER A 26 -1.99 16.92 16.65
CA SER A 26 -1.62 15.80 15.79
C SER A 26 -0.33 15.14 16.26
N ARG A 27 -0.32 13.80 16.27
CA ARG A 27 0.90 13.00 16.39
C ARG A 27 1.18 12.28 15.09
N VAL A 28 2.45 12.28 14.70
CA VAL A 28 2.90 11.67 13.45
C VAL A 28 3.34 10.24 13.75
N TRP A 29 2.86 9.33 12.92
CA TRP A 29 3.13 7.91 12.98
C TRP A 29 3.88 7.48 11.72
N LEU A 30 4.94 6.71 11.92
CA LEU A 30 5.65 6.02 10.86
C LEU A 30 4.95 4.66 10.62
N LEU A 31 4.22 4.58 9.52
CA LEU A 31 3.65 3.32 9.03
C LEU A 31 4.74 2.55 8.29
N THR A 32 5.11 1.39 8.81
CA THR A 32 6.09 0.49 8.18
C THR A 32 5.40 -0.82 7.87
N LEU A 33 5.51 -1.27 6.63
CA LEU A 33 5.06 -2.59 6.22
C LEU A 33 5.77 -3.67 7.04
N ALA A 34 5.00 -4.49 7.74
CA ALA A 34 5.47 -5.54 8.64
C ALA A 34 5.30 -6.94 8.05
N GLU A 35 4.21 -7.16 7.31
CA GLU A 35 3.99 -8.39 6.54
C GLU A 35 3.27 -8.06 5.24
N GLN A 36 3.83 -8.51 4.12
CA GLN A 36 3.20 -8.42 2.82
C GLN A 36 2.17 -9.52 2.66
N GLY A 37 1.02 -9.15 2.08
CA GLY A 37 0.08 -10.10 1.54
C GLY A 37 0.72 -10.92 0.41
N GLY A 38 0.25 -12.16 0.26
CA GLY A 38 0.61 -12.98 -0.89
C GLY A 38 -0.25 -12.66 -2.11
N TRP A 39 0.11 -13.23 -3.25
CA TRP A 39 -0.58 -13.02 -4.52
C TRP A 39 -2.11 -13.29 -4.46
N GLN A 40 -2.54 -14.26 -3.65
CA GLN A 40 -3.96 -14.59 -3.44
C GLN A 40 -4.61 -13.87 -2.24
N ASN A 41 -3.82 -13.21 -1.39
CA ASN A 41 -4.30 -12.50 -0.21
C ASN A 41 -3.56 -11.16 -0.08
N LEU A 42 -4.20 -10.10 -0.55
CA LEU A 42 -3.64 -8.74 -0.58
C LEU A 42 -3.59 -8.07 0.80
N ASP A 43 -3.99 -8.76 1.88
CA ASP A 43 -3.91 -8.24 3.24
C ASP A 43 -2.45 -7.95 3.62
N CYS A 44 -2.11 -6.67 3.63
CA CYS A 44 -0.82 -6.18 4.12
C CYS A 44 -0.99 -5.66 5.55
N TYR A 45 -0.01 -5.94 6.39
CA TYR A 45 0.02 -5.49 7.77
C TYR A 45 1.14 -4.48 7.98
N TYR A 46 0.86 -3.48 8.81
CA TYR A 46 1.75 -2.37 9.09
C TYR A 46 1.98 -2.25 10.60
N THR A 47 3.18 -1.88 11.00
CA THR A 47 3.43 -1.31 12.32
C THR A 47 3.24 0.20 12.28
N LEU A 48 2.79 0.78 13.40
CA LEU A 48 2.67 2.22 13.57
C LEU A 48 3.64 2.64 14.68
N GLN A 49 4.73 3.30 14.31
CA GLN A 49 5.74 3.77 15.27
C GLN A 49 5.59 5.27 15.54
N ASP A 50 5.80 5.68 16.78
CA ASP A 50 5.88 7.08 17.17
C ASP A 50 7.28 7.67 16.93
N GLU A 51 7.49 8.92 17.36
CA GLU A 51 8.78 9.62 17.25
C GLU A 51 9.91 9.01 18.10
N THR A 52 9.56 8.13 19.05
CA THR A 52 10.51 7.44 19.93
C THR A 52 10.82 6.01 19.47
N ALA A 53 10.35 5.63 18.28
CA ALA A 53 10.45 4.27 17.72
C ALA A 53 9.71 3.19 18.52
N ASN A 54 8.80 3.59 19.42
CA ASN A 54 7.87 2.65 20.04
C ASN A 54 6.69 2.43 19.11
N ALA A 55 6.24 1.18 19.01
CA ALA A 55 5.11 0.78 18.19
C ALA A 55 3.81 0.81 19.01
N LEU A 56 2.71 1.13 18.32
CA LEU A 56 1.36 0.87 18.80
C LEU A 56 1.21 -0.65 19.00
N THR A 57 0.82 -1.05 20.21
CA THR A 57 0.80 -2.46 20.62
C THR A 57 -0.52 -2.78 21.32
N VAL A 58 -1.16 -3.88 20.91
CA VAL A 58 -2.31 -4.46 21.60
C VAL A 58 -1.82 -5.16 22.87
N THR A 59 -2.33 -4.75 24.02
CA THR A 59 -1.96 -5.37 25.31
C THR A 59 -2.71 -6.67 25.54
N GLU A 60 -2.23 -7.50 26.45
CA GLU A 60 -2.87 -8.78 26.81
C GLU A 60 -4.33 -8.60 27.28
N ASN A 61 -4.66 -7.45 27.85
CA ASN A 61 -6.01 -7.10 28.30
C ASN A 61 -6.89 -6.50 27.18
N GLY A 62 -6.41 -6.49 25.93
CA GLY A 62 -7.12 -5.92 24.78
C GLY A 62 -7.11 -4.39 24.70
N GLY A 63 -6.28 -3.73 25.50
CA GLY A 63 -6.03 -2.29 25.42
C GLY A 63 -4.95 -1.95 24.38
N LEU A 64 -4.56 -0.67 24.33
CA LEU A 64 -3.46 -0.20 23.49
C LEU A 64 -2.38 0.47 24.34
N ALA A 65 -1.12 0.22 24.00
CA ALA A 65 0.06 0.81 24.64
C ALA A 65 1.15 1.11 23.60
N LEU A 66 2.14 1.89 23.99
CA LEU A 66 3.38 2.04 23.23
C LEU A 66 4.45 1.14 23.83
N THR A 67 5.02 0.25 23.02
CA THR A 67 6.13 -0.63 23.44
C THR A 67 7.22 -0.66 22.39
N PRO A 68 8.46 -1.08 22.73
CA PRO A 68 9.52 -1.22 21.75
C PRO A 68 9.08 -2.10 20.57
N LEU A 69 9.47 -1.72 19.36
CA LEU A 69 9.16 -2.47 18.15
C LEU A 69 9.73 -3.90 18.23
N ASN A 70 8.86 -4.89 18.07
CA ASN A 70 9.18 -6.32 17.98
C ASN A 70 8.58 -6.98 16.73
N SER A 71 7.70 -6.27 16.00
CA SER A 71 6.98 -6.75 14.80
C SER A 71 6.10 -7.98 15.02
N GLY A 72 5.75 -8.29 16.28
CA GLY A 72 4.78 -9.32 16.64
C GLY A 72 3.37 -8.97 16.16
N LYS A 73 2.48 -9.96 16.15
CA LYS A 73 1.09 -9.80 15.66
C LYS A 73 0.31 -8.73 16.44
N GLU A 74 0.70 -8.50 17.69
CA GLU A 74 0.16 -7.46 18.58
C GLU A 74 0.54 -6.03 18.16
N GLN A 75 1.56 -5.86 17.31
CA GLN A 75 2.00 -4.56 16.77
C GLN A 75 1.59 -4.36 15.31
N GLN A 76 0.83 -5.28 14.75
CA GLN A 76 0.50 -5.33 13.33
C GLN A 76 -0.96 -4.99 13.10
N PHE A 77 -1.18 -4.01 12.24
CA PHE A 77 -2.49 -3.50 11.89
C PHE A 77 -2.69 -3.54 10.38
N LYS A 78 -3.88 -4.00 9.97
CA LYS A 78 -4.35 -3.87 8.61
C LYS A 78 -5.09 -2.55 8.45
N ILE A 79 -4.76 -1.80 7.40
CA ILE A 79 -5.41 -0.52 7.07
C ILE A 79 -6.44 -0.80 5.97
N VAL A 80 -7.71 -0.71 6.31
CA VAL A 80 -8.82 -1.05 5.40
C VAL A 80 -9.48 0.24 4.95
N CYS A 81 -9.47 0.52 3.64
CA CYS A 81 -10.15 1.67 3.06
C CYS A 81 -11.68 1.45 3.06
N ASN A 82 -12.43 2.45 3.51
CA ASN A 82 -13.89 2.51 3.41
C ASN A 82 -14.32 3.23 2.12
N PRO A 83 -15.56 3.00 1.64
CA PRO A 83 -16.08 3.70 0.45
C PRO A 83 -16.10 5.23 0.56
N ASP A 84 -16.15 5.78 1.78
CA ASP A 84 -16.14 7.22 2.06
C ASP A 84 -14.72 7.83 2.12
N GLY A 85 -13.68 7.03 1.83
CA GLY A 85 -12.28 7.45 1.87
C GLY A 85 -11.67 7.51 3.28
N SER A 86 -12.44 7.17 4.32
CA SER A 86 -11.88 6.90 5.64
C SER A 86 -11.26 5.50 5.71
N TYR A 87 -10.59 5.20 6.81
CA TYR A 87 -9.92 3.93 7.02
C TYR A 87 -10.28 3.31 8.37
N LEU A 88 -10.37 1.98 8.40
CA LEU A 88 -10.33 1.19 9.63
C LEU A 88 -8.90 0.73 9.89
N LEU A 89 -8.48 0.74 11.16
CA LEU A 89 -7.25 0.11 11.60
C LEU A 89 -7.58 -1.17 12.35
N THR A 90 -7.46 -2.30 11.67
CA THR A 90 -7.84 -3.62 12.18
C THR A 90 -6.63 -4.32 12.78
N ALA A 91 -6.75 -4.86 14.00
CA ALA A 91 -5.64 -5.45 14.73
C ALA A 91 -5.44 -6.94 14.38
N ARG A 92 -4.25 -7.29 13.91
CA ARG A 92 -3.93 -8.65 13.47
C ARG A 92 -4.00 -9.68 14.60
N SER A 93 -3.55 -9.33 15.80
CA SER A 93 -3.62 -10.20 16.99
C SER A 93 -5.04 -10.66 17.33
N THR A 94 -6.06 -9.99 16.79
CA THR A 94 -7.48 -10.32 16.98
C THR A 94 -8.07 -11.12 15.81
N ASN A 95 -7.23 -11.66 14.91
CA ASN A 95 -7.66 -12.26 13.64
C ASN A 95 -8.57 -11.31 12.83
N ASP A 96 -8.18 -10.04 12.80
CA ASP A 96 -8.89 -8.97 12.12
C ASP A 96 -10.34 -8.70 12.56
N GLN A 97 -10.73 -9.19 13.74
CA GLN A 97 -12.09 -9.02 14.26
C GLN A 97 -12.29 -7.68 14.98
N LYS A 98 -11.22 -7.07 15.48
CA LYS A 98 -11.29 -5.79 16.20
C LYS A 98 -10.50 -4.69 15.52
N CYS A 99 -10.97 -3.46 15.66
CA CYS A 99 -10.32 -2.27 15.10
C CYS A 99 -10.23 -1.14 16.12
N LEU A 100 -9.34 -0.19 15.83
CA LEU A 100 -9.20 1.05 16.60
C LEU A 100 -10.52 1.80 16.61
N ASP A 101 -10.90 2.22 17.81
CA ASP A 101 -12.12 2.97 18.08
C ASP A 101 -11.76 4.28 18.80
N ALA A 102 -12.25 5.39 18.26
CA ALA A 102 -12.05 6.70 18.83
C ALA A 102 -12.73 6.87 20.19
N ASP A 103 -13.70 6.00 20.54
CA ASP A 103 -14.29 5.90 21.87
C ASP A 103 -13.31 5.29 22.87
N GLY A 104 -12.47 6.15 23.43
CA GLY A 104 -11.47 5.80 24.43
C GLY A 104 -10.14 5.32 23.84
N MET A 105 -9.94 5.45 22.51
CA MET A 105 -8.72 5.02 21.80
C MET A 105 -8.28 3.61 22.17
N LYS A 106 -9.20 2.66 21.97
CA LYS A 106 -9.04 1.24 22.29
C LYS A 106 -9.50 0.39 21.12
N LEU A 107 -9.38 -0.93 21.25
CA LEU A 107 -9.99 -1.84 20.28
C LEU A 107 -11.45 -2.12 20.63
N SER A 108 -12.31 -2.15 19.62
CA SER A 108 -13.69 -2.62 19.71
C SER A 108 -14.02 -3.59 18.56
N GLU A 109 -15.11 -4.35 18.70
CA GLU A 109 -15.56 -5.26 17.64
C GLU A 109 -15.81 -4.49 16.35
N LYS A 110 -15.26 -4.97 15.23
CA LYS A 110 -15.37 -4.30 13.94
C LYS A 110 -16.85 -4.21 13.54
N SER A 111 -17.34 -2.97 13.44
CA SER A 111 -18.74 -2.67 13.10
C SER A 111 -18.87 -1.68 11.94
N GLY A 112 -17.81 -0.91 11.65
CA GLY A 112 -17.83 0.17 10.67
C GLY A 112 -18.51 1.45 11.18
N SER A 113 -18.72 1.58 12.49
CA SER A 113 -19.23 2.80 13.13
C SER A 113 -18.36 4.01 12.82
N ASP A 114 -18.93 5.21 12.92
CA ASP A 114 -18.19 6.45 12.67
C ASP A 114 -17.01 6.62 13.64
N SER A 115 -17.12 6.12 14.87
CA SER A 115 -16.03 6.08 15.86
C SER A 115 -14.83 5.22 15.41
N GLN A 116 -15.02 4.25 14.50
CA GLN A 116 -13.97 3.39 13.96
C GLN A 116 -13.32 3.95 12.69
N LYS A 117 -13.80 5.08 12.17
CA LYS A 117 -13.32 5.69 10.94
C LYS A 117 -12.22 6.70 11.21
N PHE A 118 -11.08 6.54 10.54
CA PHE A 118 -9.95 7.45 10.64
C PHE A 118 -9.55 7.99 9.28
N VAL A 119 -9.18 9.27 9.24
CA VAL A 119 -8.54 9.90 8.09
C VAL A 119 -7.03 9.85 8.30
N LEU A 120 -6.33 9.20 7.37
CA LEU A 120 -4.87 9.21 7.34
C LEU A 120 -4.40 10.44 6.56
N ILE A 121 -3.85 11.42 7.28
CA ILE A 121 -3.39 12.67 6.69
C ILE A 121 -1.88 12.57 6.52
N PRO A 122 -1.35 12.69 5.28
CA PRO A 122 0.09 12.72 5.05
C PRO A 122 0.77 13.78 5.92
N ALA A 123 1.89 13.42 6.53
CA ALA A 123 2.66 14.32 7.38
C ALA A 123 4.14 14.26 7.00
N GLU A 124 4.87 15.34 7.29
CA GLU A 124 6.32 15.35 7.17
C GLU A 124 6.92 14.16 7.92
N LYS A 125 7.88 13.50 7.29
CA LYS A 125 8.47 12.28 7.83
C LYS A 125 9.26 12.62 9.09
N ILE A 126 8.91 12.03 10.24
CA ILE A 126 9.81 12.01 11.40
C ILE A 126 11.05 11.19 11.01
N THR A 127 12.23 11.77 11.21
CA THR A 127 13.52 11.07 11.14
C THR A 127 13.80 10.47 12.52
N VAL A 128 13.70 9.15 12.64
CA VAL A 128 14.24 8.43 13.82
C VAL A 128 15.75 8.70 13.85
N ARG A 129 16.28 9.20 14.98
CA ARG A 129 17.69 9.57 15.11
C ARG A 129 18.58 8.32 15.18
N GLU A 130 19.05 7.87 14.03
CA GLU A 130 20.21 6.97 13.83
C GLU A 130 21.39 7.87 13.36
N PRO A 131 22.67 7.61 13.73
CA PRO A 131 23.78 8.53 13.44
C PRO A 131 23.88 8.94 11.96
N GLU A 132 24.13 10.23 11.77
CA GLU A 132 24.12 10.95 10.51
C GLU A 132 25.08 10.32 9.48
N VAL A 133 24.52 9.75 8.41
CA VAL A 133 25.22 9.58 7.13
C VAL A 133 24.56 10.52 6.14
N THR A 134 25.19 11.68 5.93
CA THR A 134 24.75 12.70 4.97
C THR A 134 24.88 12.12 3.55
N THR A 135 23.78 11.62 3.00
CA THR A 135 23.68 11.31 1.57
C THR A 135 22.78 12.35 0.92
N THR A 136 23.40 13.31 0.24
CA THR A 136 22.70 14.31 -0.57
C THR A 136 22.19 13.65 -1.85
N THR A 137 20.91 13.29 -1.89
CA THR A 137 20.24 12.87 -3.12
C THR A 137 19.49 14.06 -3.71
N THR A 138 19.98 14.59 -4.83
CA THR A 138 19.30 15.61 -5.61
C THR A 138 18.10 15.00 -6.32
N VAL A 139 16.88 15.41 -5.94
CA VAL A 139 15.66 15.05 -6.69
C VAL A 139 15.57 15.99 -7.89
N THR A 140 15.63 15.43 -9.10
CA THR A 140 15.26 16.15 -10.32
C THR A 140 13.79 15.84 -10.60
N THR A 141 12.94 16.86 -10.52
CA THR A 141 11.54 16.76 -10.95
C THR A 141 11.51 16.85 -12.47
N THR A 142 11.18 15.75 -13.14
CA THR A 142 10.78 15.77 -14.55
C THR A 142 9.29 15.52 -14.61
N THR A 143 8.54 16.56 -14.97
CA THR A 143 7.15 16.45 -15.40
C THR A 143 7.19 16.32 -16.91
N ASP A 144 6.93 15.12 -17.42
CA ASP A 144 6.57 14.94 -18.83
C ASP A 144 5.30 14.08 -18.89
N THR A 145 4.18 14.76 -19.07
CA THR A 145 2.96 14.16 -19.60
C THR A 145 3.10 14.17 -21.11
N THR A 146 3.43 13.00 -21.68
CA THR A 146 3.31 12.79 -23.12
C THR A 146 2.34 11.65 -23.37
N THR A 147 1.14 12.00 -23.81
CA THR A 147 0.20 11.07 -24.41
C THR A 147 0.58 10.97 -25.89
N GLU A 148 1.35 9.95 -26.26
CA GLU A 148 1.63 9.64 -27.66
C GLU A 148 0.97 8.32 -28.01
N THR A 149 -0.15 8.42 -28.75
CA THR A 149 -0.76 7.26 -29.41
C THR A 149 0.08 6.94 -30.63
N THR A 150 0.98 5.97 -30.50
CA THR A 150 1.78 5.49 -31.62
C THR A 150 1.28 4.13 -32.07
N THR A 151 0.52 4.12 -33.16
CA THR A 151 0.21 2.92 -33.92
C THR A 151 1.47 2.51 -34.69
N GLY A 152 2.31 1.68 -34.06
CA GLY A 152 3.51 1.12 -34.67
C GLY A 152 3.52 -0.39 -34.52
N ALA A 153 3.11 -1.11 -35.57
CA ALA A 153 3.40 -2.53 -35.67
C ALA A 153 4.91 -2.71 -35.85
N VAL A 154 5.60 -3.28 -34.86
CA VAL A 154 7.00 -3.67 -34.97
C VAL A 154 7.15 -5.17 -34.76
N THR A 155 7.93 -5.72 -35.68
CA THR A 155 8.18 -7.12 -35.96
C THR A 155 9.11 -7.75 -34.91
N THR A 156 8.67 -8.90 -34.40
CA THR A 156 9.40 -10.06 -33.89
C THR A 156 10.87 -9.86 -33.46
N ALA A 157 11.08 -9.76 -32.16
CA ALA A 157 12.19 -10.45 -31.48
C ALA A 157 11.59 -11.46 -30.50
N ALA A 158 11.73 -12.75 -30.79
CA ALA A 158 11.50 -13.81 -29.80
C ALA A 158 12.62 -13.69 -28.75
N GLY A 159 12.42 -12.84 -27.74
CA GLY A 159 13.50 -12.36 -26.88
C GLY A 159 13.04 -12.15 -25.45
N ARG A 160 13.13 -13.21 -24.64
CA ARG A 160 13.01 -13.26 -23.18
C ARG A 160 11.64 -12.79 -22.63
N LEU A 161 10.98 -13.70 -21.90
CA LEU A 161 9.79 -13.39 -21.11
C LEU A 161 10.10 -12.19 -20.19
N ARG A 162 9.34 -11.11 -20.36
CA ARG A 162 9.45 -9.90 -19.55
C ARG A 162 8.06 -9.59 -19.01
N LEU A 163 7.77 -10.12 -17.83
CA LEU A 163 6.45 -9.95 -17.23
C LEU A 163 6.16 -8.45 -17.05
N GLY A 164 4.95 -8.07 -17.44
CA GLY A 164 4.42 -6.72 -17.42
C GLY A 164 4.63 -5.88 -18.67
N ASP A 165 5.47 -6.31 -19.62
CA ASP A 165 5.74 -5.61 -20.89
C ASP A 165 4.75 -6.10 -21.99
N THR A 166 3.49 -5.70 -21.85
CA THR A 166 2.36 -6.13 -22.68
C THR A 166 2.52 -5.65 -24.12
N ASP A 167 3.04 -4.44 -24.33
CA ASP A 167 3.24 -3.88 -25.67
C ASP A 167 4.56 -4.32 -26.32
N CYS A 168 5.41 -5.04 -25.57
CA CYS A 168 6.73 -5.53 -26.00
C CYS A 168 7.70 -4.40 -26.39
N SER A 169 7.55 -3.20 -25.80
CA SER A 169 8.44 -2.05 -26.00
C SER A 169 9.79 -2.24 -25.31
N GLY A 170 9.90 -3.18 -24.36
CA GLY A 170 11.08 -3.39 -23.53
C GLY A 170 11.10 -2.58 -22.24
N VAL A 171 10.07 -1.77 -21.99
CA VAL A 171 9.85 -1.01 -20.75
C VAL A 171 8.54 -1.50 -20.12
N VAL A 172 8.45 -1.51 -18.79
CA VAL A 172 7.18 -1.78 -18.11
C VAL A 172 6.65 -0.46 -17.56
N ASP A 173 5.58 0.05 -18.17
CA ASP A 173 4.94 1.30 -17.80
C ASP A 173 3.41 1.26 -17.93
N VAL A 174 2.76 2.41 -17.71
CA VAL A 174 1.29 2.48 -17.67
C VAL A 174 0.64 2.10 -19.01
N SER A 175 1.36 2.20 -20.12
CA SER A 175 0.90 1.84 -21.46
C SER A 175 0.58 0.35 -21.55
N ASP A 176 1.36 -0.49 -20.86
CA ASP A 176 1.13 -1.94 -20.79
C ASP A 176 -0.19 -2.27 -20.11
N ALA A 177 -0.41 -1.66 -18.93
CA ALA A 177 -1.63 -1.83 -18.16
C ALA A 177 -2.87 -1.34 -18.94
N VAL A 178 -2.74 -0.22 -19.66
CA VAL A 178 -3.81 0.33 -20.49
C VAL A 178 -4.08 -0.56 -21.70
N LEU A 179 -3.04 -1.07 -22.37
CA LEU A 179 -3.18 -1.97 -23.51
C LEU A 179 -3.89 -3.27 -23.10
N LEU A 180 -3.50 -3.85 -21.97
CA LEU A 180 -4.17 -5.04 -21.42
C LEU A 180 -5.62 -4.73 -21.02
N ALA A 181 -5.90 -3.58 -20.40
CA ALA A 181 -7.26 -3.16 -20.06
C ALA A 181 -8.18 -3.03 -21.28
N ARG A 182 -7.66 -2.45 -22.37
CA ARG A 182 -8.40 -2.32 -23.62
C ARG A 182 -8.64 -3.67 -24.29
N TYR A 183 -7.64 -4.54 -24.29
CA TYR A 183 -7.79 -5.90 -24.79
C TYR A 183 -8.82 -6.71 -23.98
N ALA A 184 -8.76 -6.66 -22.65
CA ALA A 184 -9.67 -7.37 -21.75
C ALA A 184 -11.13 -6.88 -21.85
N THR A 185 -11.35 -5.66 -22.34
CA THR A 185 -12.69 -5.09 -22.59
C THR A 185 -13.17 -5.31 -24.03
N GLU A 186 -12.50 -6.18 -24.80
CA GLU A 186 -12.79 -6.49 -26.20
C GLU A 186 -12.81 -5.26 -27.14
N ASP A 187 -11.99 -4.24 -26.82
CA ASP A 187 -11.77 -3.13 -27.75
C ASP A 187 -11.08 -3.69 -29.01
N ARG A 188 -11.83 -3.72 -30.11
CA ARG A 188 -11.40 -4.26 -31.42
C ARG A 188 -10.17 -3.56 -32.01
N THR A 189 -9.77 -2.41 -31.45
CA THR A 189 -8.58 -1.68 -31.87
C THR A 189 -7.34 -2.01 -31.04
N ALA A 190 -7.49 -2.72 -29.92
CA ALA A 190 -6.39 -3.22 -29.10
C ALA A 190 -5.97 -4.60 -29.61
N SER A 191 -4.82 -4.68 -30.28
CA SER A 191 -4.19 -5.94 -30.66
C SER A 191 -2.92 -6.17 -29.84
N ILE A 192 -2.85 -7.32 -29.17
CA ILE A 192 -1.68 -7.74 -28.40
C ILE A 192 -1.03 -8.91 -29.15
N SER A 193 0.30 -8.92 -29.24
CA SER A 193 1.04 -10.03 -29.85
C SER A 193 1.04 -11.27 -28.95
N ASP A 194 1.33 -12.46 -29.49
CA ASP A 194 1.46 -13.68 -28.66
C ASP A 194 2.53 -13.55 -27.56
N GLN A 195 3.60 -12.78 -27.82
CA GLN A 195 4.61 -12.48 -26.79
C GLN A 195 4.07 -11.49 -25.76
N GLY A 196 3.31 -10.48 -26.20
CA GLY A 196 2.63 -9.53 -25.34
C GLY A 196 1.63 -10.20 -24.40
N LEU A 197 0.89 -11.21 -24.89
CA LEU A 197 -0.01 -12.01 -24.05
C LEU A 197 0.75 -12.82 -23.00
N ARG A 198 1.92 -13.38 -23.34
CA ARG A 198 2.78 -14.06 -22.35
C ARG A 198 3.41 -13.11 -21.35
N ASN A 199 3.76 -11.90 -21.77
CA ASN A 199 4.29 -10.87 -20.88
C ASN A 199 3.19 -10.31 -19.98
N ALA A 200 1.96 -10.21 -20.47
CA ALA A 200 0.81 -9.73 -19.75
C ALA A 200 0.37 -10.69 -18.63
N ASP A 201 0.53 -11.99 -18.79
CA ASP A 201 0.24 -13.05 -17.80
C ASP A 201 1.27 -13.02 -16.64
N CYS A 202 1.14 -12.00 -15.79
CA CYS A 202 2.06 -11.65 -14.71
C CYS A 202 1.93 -12.61 -13.53
N ASP A 203 0.76 -13.22 -13.35
CA ASP A 203 0.52 -14.26 -12.35
C ASP A 203 0.80 -15.69 -12.83
N GLN A 204 1.04 -15.86 -14.14
CA GLN A 204 1.35 -17.13 -14.79
C GLN A 204 0.22 -18.15 -14.71
N ASN A 205 -1.02 -17.70 -14.66
CA ASN A 205 -2.21 -18.55 -14.63
C ASN A 205 -2.66 -18.97 -16.05
N GLY A 206 -2.06 -18.41 -17.10
CA GLY A 206 -2.35 -18.68 -18.50
C GLY A 206 -3.45 -17.79 -19.11
N MET A 207 -3.98 -16.82 -18.36
CA MET A 207 -5.11 -15.96 -18.70
C MET A 207 -4.75 -14.49 -18.42
N PRO A 208 -4.23 -13.74 -19.41
CA PRO A 208 -3.93 -12.33 -19.23
C PRO A 208 -5.23 -11.52 -19.05
N GLU A 209 -5.53 -11.13 -17.82
CA GLU A 209 -6.83 -10.58 -17.42
C GLU A 209 -6.72 -9.36 -16.47
N ALA A 210 -7.84 -8.92 -15.90
CA ALA A 210 -7.87 -7.74 -15.04
C ALA A 210 -6.98 -7.86 -13.78
N GLY A 211 -6.74 -9.09 -13.30
CA GLY A 211 -5.81 -9.37 -12.21
C GLY A 211 -4.38 -8.94 -12.56
N ASP A 212 -3.92 -9.24 -13.77
CA ASP A 212 -2.58 -8.90 -14.23
C ASP A 212 -2.36 -7.40 -14.38
N ILE A 213 -3.39 -6.65 -14.80
CA ILE A 213 -3.33 -5.19 -14.88
C ILE A 213 -2.93 -4.60 -13.52
N VAL A 214 -3.48 -5.16 -12.43
CA VAL A 214 -3.15 -4.72 -11.06
C VAL A 214 -1.69 -5.03 -10.73
N LEU A 215 -1.17 -6.19 -11.14
CA LEU A 215 0.23 -6.58 -10.91
C LEU A 215 1.21 -5.66 -11.65
N ILE A 216 0.90 -5.32 -12.91
CA ILE A 216 1.65 -4.36 -13.72
C ILE A 216 1.69 -2.99 -13.02
N LEU A 217 0.53 -2.47 -12.60
CA LEU A 217 0.44 -1.17 -11.90
C LEU A 217 1.18 -1.16 -10.56
N ARG A 218 1.12 -2.25 -9.80
CA ARG A 218 1.87 -2.41 -8.54
C ARG A 218 3.37 -2.44 -8.78
N HIS A 219 3.82 -3.07 -9.86
CA HIS A 219 5.23 -3.07 -10.26
C HIS A 219 5.74 -1.68 -10.61
N ILE A 220 4.99 -0.94 -11.43
CA ILE A 220 5.30 0.45 -11.80
C ILE A 220 5.38 1.35 -10.56
N ALA A 221 4.46 1.14 -9.61
CA ALA A 221 4.42 1.86 -8.35
C ALA A 221 5.52 1.43 -7.34
N LYS A 222 6.38 0.46 -7.71
CA LYS A 222 7.43 -0.13 -6.84
C LYS A 222 6.88 -0.71 -5.54
N ILE A 223 5.66 -1.22 -5.60
CA ILE A 223 5.00 -1.89 -4.47
C ILE A 223 5.48 -3.35 -4.41
N ASP A 224 5.51 -4.04 -5.56
CA ASP A 224 5.97 -5.42 -5.69
C ASP A 224 6.89 -5.58 -6.91
N LEU A 225 7.73 -6.61 -6.89
CA LEU A 225 8.48 -7.05 -8.07
C LEU A 225 7.70 -8.16 -8.78
N LEU A 226 7.61 -8.08 -10.10
CA LEU A 226 7.06 -9.18 -10.90
C LEU A 226 8.06 -10.35 -10.90
N PRO A 227 7.58 -11.61 -11.03
CA PRO A 227 8.48 -12.76 -11.09
C PRO A 227 9.56 -12.59 -12.17
N GLY A 228 10.83 -12.83 -11.80
CA GLY A 228 11.98 -12.69 -12.69
C GLY A 228 12.56 -11.27 -12.86
N TRP A 229 12.03 -10.29 -12.12
CA TRP A 229 12.62 -8.96 -11.94
C TRP A 229 13.37 -8.91 -10.59
N GLU A 230 14.60 -9.47 -10.55
CA GLU A 230 15.55 -9.38 -9.43
C GLU A 230 16.75 -8.47 -9.76
#